data_AF-A0A3M1UPL0-F1
#
_entry.id   AF-A0A3M1UPL0-F1
#
_cell.length_a   1.000
_cell.length_b   1.000
_cell.length_c   1.000
_cell.angle_alpha   90.00
_cell.angle_beta   90.00
_cell.angle_gamma   90.00
#
_symmetry.space_group_name_H-M   'P 1'
#
loop_
_entity.id
_entity.type
_entity.pdbx_description
1 polymer ?
#
loop_
_entity_poly.entity_id
_entity_poly.type
_entity_poly.pdbx_seq_one_letter_code
_entity_poly.pdbx_strand_id
1 'polypeptide(L)'
;ELAGGSYLVQVWNEDCASRQEVVSLREPERIPVSIDFPADTSLCVGSAAFSLLATPVGLGSWQGPVSSQGVFDPASLGPGSYTVSYQVLSDSVCSAPASVRIELLAIPALNLPSLDYEIRQGESFSLALSPHDQWWLELQNASTSAASSGQGSIQHAFQLVDPKAVGTATYRILPGNGICTGEEVVVRVEIIPVIELKIPEMITPNGDGFNDKWDIEGLEREQFLLQVYNQQGAKVFESRDAGRQWDGGRAADGVYWYLLEIQGRPPIKGAVLLQRERP
;
A
#
# COMPACT_ATOMS: atom_id res chain seq x y z
N GLU A 1 -43.14 45.87 -16.43
CA GLU A 1 -42.31 46.46 -15.36
C GLU A 1 -41.51 47.61 -15.94
N LEU A 2 -41.38 48.71 -15.21
CA LEU A 2 -40.61 49.88 -15.62
C LEU A 2 -39.18 49.73 -15.05
N ALA A 3 -38.16 50.03 -15.86
CA ALA A 3 -36.77 50.02 -15.41
C ALA A 3 -36.51 51.16 -14.40
N GLY A 4 -35.32 51.19 -13.79
CA GLY A 4 -34.90 52.38 -13.03
C GLY A 4 -34.88 53.61 -13.93
N GLY A 5 -35.47 54.72 -13.48
CA GLY A 5 -35.58 55.95 -14.25
C GLY A 5 -36.56 56.94 -13.64
N SER A 6 -36.53 58.19 -14.12
CA SER A 6 -37.53 59.19 -13.78
C SER A 6 -38.67 59.15 -14.79
N TYR A 7 -39.89 58.91 -14.30
CA TYR A 7 -41.11 58.81 -15.09
C TYR A 7 -41.98 60.02 -14.84
N LEU A 8 -42.51 60.61 -15.91
CA LEU A 8 -43.51 61.66 -15.82
C LEU A 8 -44.90 60.99 -15.78
N VAL A 9 -45.59 61.12 -14.65
CA VAL A 9 -46.96 60.65 -14.50
C VAL A 9 -47.88 61.84 -14.74
N GLN A 10 -48.71 61.76 -15.80
CA GLN A 10 -49.70 62.77 -16.13
C GLN A 10 -51.10 62.18 -15.96
N VAL A 11 -51.95 62.87 -15.21
CA VAL A 11 -53.34 62.48 -14.97
C VAL A 11 -54.25 63.57 -15.50
N TRP A 12 -55.26 63.19 -16.27
CA TRP A 12 -56.30 64.09 -16.80
C TRP A 12 -57.62 63.88 -16.05
N ASN A 13 -58.38 64.95 -15.85
CA ASN A 13 -59.77 64.87 -15.42
C ASN A 13 -60.73 64.99 -16.63
N GLU A 14 -62.04 64.86 -16.38
CA GLU A 14 -63.09 64.94 -17.43
C GLU A 14 -63.16 66.30 -18.13
N ASP A 15 -62.64 67.37 -17.50
CA ASP A 15 -62.57 68.74 -18.04
C ASP A 15 -61.28 69.00 -18.84
N CYS A 16 -60.52 67.96 -19.18
CA CYS A 16 -59.23 68.04 -19.89
C CYS A 16 -58.12 68.83 -19.16
N ALA A 17 -58.27 69.12 -17.87
CA ALA A 17 -57.20 69.66 -17.04
C ALA A 17 -56.23 68.53 -16.66
N SER A 18 -54.93 68.81 -16.66
CA SER A 18 -53.91 67.81 -16.31
C SER A 18 -53.01 68.27 -15.18
N ARG A 19 -52.61 67.32 -14.32
CA ARG A 19 -51.54 67.48 -13.34
C ARG A 19 -50.41 66.52 -13.71
N GLN A 20 -49.18 67.00 -13.59
CA GLN A 20 -47.99 66.20 -13.82
C GLN A 20 -47.17 66.10 -12.54
N GLU A 21 -46.61 64.92 -12.31
CA GLU A 21 -45.68 64.65 -11.21
C GLU A 21 -44.54 63.77 -11.71
N VAL A 22 -43.33 64.04 -11.25
CA VAL A 22 -42.16 63.23 -11.59
C VAL A 22 -41.99 62.18 -10.51
N VAL A 23 -42.06 60.90 -10.90
CA VAL A 23 -41.81 59.76 -10.02
C VAL A 23 -40.48 59.13 -10.43
N SER A 24 -39.51 59.11 -9.53
CA SER A 24 -38.22 58.44 -9.76
C SER A 24 -38.26 57.02 -9.23
N LEU A 25 -38.11 56.04 -10.12
CA LEU A 25 -37.83 54.66 -9.76
C LEU A 25 -36.31 54.47 -9.71
N ARG A 26 -35.79 54.01 -8.58
CA ARG A 26 -34.37 53.67 -8.44
C ARG A 26 -34.19 52.18 -8.68
N GLU A 27 -33.34 51.81 -9.63
CA GLU A 27 -32.94 50.40 -9.77
C GLU A 27 -32.12 50.02 -8.52
N PRO A 28 -32.46 48.91 -7.83
CA PRO A 28 -31.74 48.52 -6.63
C PRO A 28 -30.28 48.23 -6.99
N GLU A 29 -29.36 48.80 -6.19
CA GLU A 29 -27.94 48.62 -6.37
C GLU A 29 -27.59 47.13 -6.21
N ARG A 30 -26.84 46.57 -7.17
CA ARG A 30 -26.38 45.19 -7.08
C ARG A 30 -25.13 45.14 -6.24
N ILE A 31 -25.20 44.46 -5.09
CA ILE A 31 -24.00 44.22 -4.28
C ILE A 31 -23.33 42.92 -4.77
N PRO A 32 -22.04 42.95 -5.11
CA PRO A 32 -21.30 41.74 -5.42
C PRO A 32 -21.17 40.89 -4.16
N VAL A 33 -21.60 39.63 -4.26
CA VAL A 33 -21.45 38.65 -3.19
C VAL A 33 -20.35 37.67 -3.58
N SER A 34 -19.39 37.46 -2.70
CA SER A 34 -18.32 36.48 -2.90
C SER A 34 -17.97 35.77 -1.61
N ILE A 35 -17.43 34.56 -1.73
CA ILE A 35 -16.79 33.82 -0.64
C ILE A 35 -15.30 33.75 -0.99
N ASP A 36 -14.45 34.23 -0.09
CA ASP A 36 -13.00 34.18 -0.22
C ASP A 36 -12.52 32.77 0.13
N PHE A 37 -12.59 31.89 -0.87
CA PHE A 37 -12.11 30.52 -0.79
C PHE A 37 -11.75 30.01 -2.18
N PRO A 38 -10.64 29.26 -2.34
CA PRO A 38 -10.23 28.77 -3.66
C PRO A 38 -11.28 27.84 -4.28
N ALA A 39 -11.50 28.00 -5.59
CA ALA A 39 -12.28 27.06 -6.37
C ALA A 39 -11.58 25.68 -6.38
N ASP A 40 -12.37 24.59 -6.41
CA ASP A 40 -11.91 23.20 -6.53
C ASP A 40 -10.98 22.72 -5.40
N THR A 41 -11.27 23.10 -4.14
CA THR A 41 -10.50 22.64 -2.98
C THR A 41 -10.95 21.24 -2.53
N SER A 42 -9.99 20.31 -2.49
CA SER A 42 -10.14 18.99 -1.86
C SER A 42 -9.38 18.95 -0.53
N LEU A 43 -10.02 18.44 0.51
CA LEU A 43 -9.47 18.31 1.86
C LEU A 43 -9.68 16.89 2.38
N CYS A 44 -8.96 16.52 3.44
CA CYS A 44 -9.18 15.25 4.11
C CYS A 44 -10.27 15.37 5.17
N VAL A 45 -11.13 14.36 5.28
CA VAL A 45 -12.01 14.22 6.44
C VAL A 45 -11.19 14.27 7.74
N GLY A 46 -11.73 14.93 8.78
CA GLY A 46 -11.01 15.11 10.05
C GLY A 46 -10.01 16.27 10.09
N SER A 47 -9.84 17.01 8.98
CA SER A 47 -9.03 18.24 8.96
C SER A 47 -9.59 19.30 9.91
N ALA A 48 -8.74 20.20 10.39
CA ALA A 48 -9.13 21.26 11.32
C ALA A 48 -10.20 22.19 10.73
N ALA A 49 -11.11 22.66 11.58
CA ALA A 49 -12.12 23.64 11.20
C ALA A 49 -11.48 24.97 10.77
N PHE A 50 -12.09 25.64 9.80
CA PHE A 50 -11.62 26.93 9.27
C PHE A 50 -12.79 27.85 8.95
N SER A 51 -12.52 29.15 8.91
CA SER A 51 -13.52 30.18 8.63
C SER A 51 -13.53 30.57 7.16
N LEU A 52 -14.71 30.52 6.54
CA LEU A 52 -14.97 31.11 5.24
C LEU A 52 -15.32 32.60 5.42
N LEU A 53 -14.73 33.47 4.61
CA LEU A 53 -15.00 34.91 4.65
C LEU A 53 -15.90 35.28 3.49
N ALA A 54 -17.05 35.87 3.77
CA ALA A 54 -17.96 36.37 2.74
C ALA A 54 -17.89 37.89 2.61
N THR A 55 -18.02 38.40 1.39
CA THR A 55 -18.19 39.82 1.11
C THR A 55 -19.61 40.04 0.59
N PRO A 56 -20.38 41.00 1.14
CA PRO A 56 -20.10 41.80 2.34
C PRO A 56 -20.24 40.97 3.63
N VAL A 57 -19.38 41.23 4.62
CA VAL A 57 -19.34 40.50 5.90
C VAL A 57 -20.58 40.82 6.74
N GLY A 58 -21.24 39.80 7.28
CA GLY A 58 -22.28 39.95 8.31
C GLY A 58 -23.64 40.46 7.84
N LEU A 59 -23.82 40.73 6.54
CA LEU A 59 -25.10 41.18 5.97
C LEU A 59 -25.97 40.04 5.42
N GLY A 60 -25.52 38.80 5.55
CA GLY A 60 -26.17 37.63 4.97
C GLY A 60 -26.14 36.41 5.88
N SER A 61 -26.78 35.35 5.40
CA SER A 61 -26.84 34.04 6.03
C SER A 61 -26.05 33.01 5.24
N TRP A 62 -25.34 32.16 5.96
CA TRP A 62 -24.70 30.97 5.43
C TRP A 62 -25.70 29.81 5.32
N GLN A 63 -25.56 28.99 4.28
CA GLN A 63 -26.31 27.74 4.11
C GLN A 63 -25.33 26.60 3.75
N GLY A 64 -25.73 25.37 4.08
CA GLY A 64 -24.88 24.18 3.96
C GLY A 64 -24.24 23.79 5.30
N PRO A 65 -23.26 22.88 5.29
CA PRO A 65 -22.62 22.36 6.51
C PRO A 65 -21.57 23.35 7.05
N VAL A 66 -22.03 24.52 7.46
CA VAL A 66 -21.22 25.63 7.96
C VAL A 66 -21.96 26.29 9.13
N SER A 67 -21.23 26.81 10.12
CA SER A 67 -21.85 27.53 11.23
C SER A 67 -22.44 28.87 10.78
N SER A 68 -23.27 29.48 11.63
CA SER A 68 -23.79 30.84 11.37
C SER A 68 -22.69 31.91 11.26
N GLN A 69 -21.47 31.62 11.73
CA GLN A 69 -20.31 32.50 11.63
C GLN A 69 -19.41 32.17 10.43
N GLY A 70 -19.82 31.26 9.53
CA GLY A 70 -19.02 30.86 8.37
C GLY A 70 -17.92 29.83 8.69
N VAL A 71 -17.98 29.15 9.84
CA VAL A 71 -16.98 28.12 10.21
C VAL A 71 -17.38 26.78 9.61
N PHE A 72 -16.53 26.23 8.74
CA PHE A 72 -16.66 24.90 8.17
C PHE A 72 -15.81 23.91 8.98
N ASP A 73 -16.40 22.80 9.43
CA ASP A 73 -15.75 21.79 10.25
C ASP A 73 -15.72 20.42 9.57
N PRO A 74 -14.62 20.08 8.86
CA PRO A 74 -14.46 18.79 8.20
C PRO A 74 -14.48 17.58 9.14
N ALA A 75 -14.22 17.74 10.44
CA ALA A 75 -14.20 16.64 11.40
C ALA A 75 -15.61 16.19 11.80
N SER A 76 -16.61 17.05 11.60
CA SER A 76 -18.02 16.73 11.84
C SER A 76 -18.71 16.03 10.65
N LEU A 77 -18.02 15.91 9.52
CA LEU A 77 -18.56 15.45 8.24
C LEU A 77 -17.88 14.15 7.79
N GLY A 78 -18.54 13.42 6.89
CA GLY A 78 -17.96 12.25 6.21
C GLY A 78 -17.27 12.63 4.90
N PRO A 79 -16.65 11.66 4.20
CA PRO A 79 -16.19 11.88 2.84
C PRO A 79 -17.38 12.20 1.91
N GLY A 80 -17.21 13.18 1.04
CA GLY A 80 -18.27 13.63 0.15
C GLY A 80 -18.05 15.04 -0.39
N SER A 81 -18.94 15.46 -1.27
CA SER A 81 -18.92 16.80 -1.86
C SER A 81 -19.95 17.69 -1.18
N TYR A 82 -19.51 18.81 -0.64
CA TYR A 82 -20.33 19.77 0.09
C TYR A 82 -20.37 21.12 -0.62
N THR A 83 -21.55 21.70 -0.70
CA THR A 83 -21.75 23.06 -1.21
C THR A 83 -22.07 23.97 -0.05
N VAL A 84 -21.29 25.04 0.10
CA VAL A 84 -21.55 26.12 1.05
C VAL A 84 -21.98 27.34 0.26
N SER A 85 -23.08 27.97 0.66
CA SER A 85 -23.57 29.19 0.02
C SER A 85 -23.75 30.32 1.03
N TYR A 86 -23.65 31.55 0.53
CA TYR A 86 -23.88 32.76 1.30
C TYR A 86 -24.83 33.68 0.54
N GLN A 87 -25.86 34.14 1.23
CA GLN A 87 -26.92 34.98 0.67
C GLN A 87 -27.14 36.20 1.55
N VAL A 88 -27.04 37.40 0.96
CA VAL A 88 -27.34 38.66 1.65
C VAL A 88 -28.85 38.77 1.89
N LEU A 89 -29.24 39.16 3.10
CA LEU A 89 -30.63 39.26 3.54
C LEU A 89 -31.01 40.76 3.65
N SER A 90 -31.32 41.39 2.52
CA SER A 90 -31.76 42.79 2.50
C SER A 90 -32.82 43.04 1.43
N ASP A 91 -34.00 43.48 1.85
CA ASP A 91 -35.15 43.75 0.94
C ASP A 91 -34.92 44.95 0.01
N SER A 92 -33.92 45.79 0.31
CA SER A 92 -33.58 47.00 -0.45
C SER A 92 -32.44 46.80 -1.47
N VAL A 93 -31.85 45.60 -1.54
CA VAL A 93 -30.67 45.31 -2.36
C VAL A 93 -30.89 44.02 -3.14
N CYS A 94 -30.54 44.04 -4.43
CA CYS A 94 -30.57 42.82 -5.24
C CYS A 94 -29.20 42.15 -5.22
N SER A 95 -29.12 40.93 -4.68
CA SER A 95 -27.89 40.13 -4.63
C SER A 95 -28.12 38.69 -5.04
N ALA A 96 -27.27 38.15 -5.92
CA ALA A 96 -27.21 36.72 -6.17
C ALA A 96 -26.40 36.02 -5.06
N PRO A 97 -26.77 34.80 -4.64
CA PRO A 97 -25.98 34.06 -3.68
C PRO A 97 -24.62 33.66 -4.26
N ALA A 98 -23.58 33.67 -3.42
CA ALA A 98 -22.30 33.06 -3.74
C ALA A 98 -22.29 31.59 -3.27
N SER A 99 -21.57 30.72 -3.96
CA SER A 99 -21.41 29.32 -3.56
C SER A 99 -20.01 28.83 -3.84
N VAL A 100 -19.50 27.99 -2.93
CA VAL A 100 -18.23 27.27 -3.07
C VAL A 100 -18.47 25.79 -2.85
N ARG A 101 -17.74 24.95 -3.59
CA ARG A 101 -17.77 23.50 -3.46
C ARG A 101 -16.50 23.05 -2.76
N ILE A 102 -16.67 22.25 -1.71
CA ILE A 102 -15.58 21.66 -0.91
C ILE A 102 -15.73 20.15 -1.01
N GLU A 103 -14.68 19.46 -1.46
CA GLU A 103 -14.64 18.01 -1.51
C GLU A 103 -13.86 17.46 -0.31
N LEU A 104 -14.49 16.60 0.49
CA LEU A 104 -13.84 15.86 1.56
C LEU A 104 -13.53 14.44 1.08
N LEU A 105 -12.24 14.14 1.00
CA LEU A 105 -11.73 12.84 0.64
C LEU A 105 -11.64 11.94 1.89
N ALA A 106 -11.92 10.66 1.68
CA ALA A 106 -11.72 9.66 2.72
C ALA A 106 -10.23 9.49 3.02
N ILE A 107 -9.90 9.21 4.28
CA ILE A 107 -8.56 8.77 4.66
C ILE A 107 -8.34 7.38 4.03
N PRO A 108 -7.30 7.20 3.20
CA PRO A 108 -7.04 5.92 2.56
C PRO A 108 -6.67 4.87 3.61
N ALA A 109 -7.24 3.68 3.47
CA ALA A 109 -6.93 2.53 4.31
C ALA A 109 -6.34 1.42 3.45
N LEU A 110 -5.27 0.78 3.95
CA LEU A 110 -4.61 -0.32 3.27
C LEU A 110 -5.23 -1.66 3.71
N ASN A 111 -5.79 -2.41 2.75
CA ASN A 111 -6.36 -3.73 2.98
C ASN A 111 -5.53 -4.79 2.27
N LEU A 112 -4.74 -5.56 3.03
CA LEU A 112 -3.89 -6.62 2.52
C LEU A 112 -4.41 -8.02 2.94
N PRO A 113 -4.16 -9.06 2.14
CA PRO A 113 -4.57 -10.43 2.48
C PRO A 113 -3.74 -11.02 3.63
N SER A 114 -2.50 -10.57 3.81
CA SER A 114 -1.61 -10.94 4.91
C SER A 114 -0.69 -9.77 5.24
N LEU A 115 -0.17 -9.76 6.46
CA LEU A 115 0.93 -8.88 6.89
C LEU A 115 2.25 -9.64 7.06
N ASP A 116 2.20 -10.97 7.07
CA ASP A 116 3.36 -11.83 7.18
C ASP A 116 3.45 -12.72 5.94
N TYR A 117 4.62 -12.71 5.31
CA TYR A 117 4.92 -13.47 4.10
C TYR A 117 6.20 -14.26 4.30
N GLU A 118 6.31 -15.38 3.58
CA GLU A 118 7.50 -16.23 3.57
C GLU A 118 7.92 -16.42 2.11
N ILE A 119 9.21 -16.22 1.83
CA ILE A 119 9.83 -16.51 0.54
C ILE A 119 11.15 -17.24 0.74
N ARG A 120 11.63 -17.92 -0.29
CA ARG A 120 12.99 -18.49 -0.30
C ARG A 120 13.99 -17.46 -0.83
N GLN A 121 15.22 -17.52 -0.34
CA GLN A 121 16.33 -16.72 -0.87
C GLN A 121 16.48 -16.97 -2.38
N GLY A 122 16.65 -15.91 -3.16
CA GLY A 122 16.63 -15.98 -4.63
C GLY A 122 15.26 -15.68 -5.25
N GLU A 123 14.17 -15.73 -4.47
CA GLU A 123 12.84 -15.36 -4.96
C GLU A 123 12.60 -13.85 -4.89
N SER A 124 11.58 -13.40 -5.63
CA SER A 124 11.15 -12.01 -5.64
C SER A 124 9.87 -11.85 -4.85
N PHE A 125 9.82 -10.81 -4.02
CA PHE A 125 8.59 -10.36 -3.37
C PHE A 125 7.92 -9.27 -4.22
N SER A 126 6.61 -9.38 -4.39
CA SER A 126 5.82 -8.37 -5.06
C SER A 126 4.54 -8.07 -4.30
N LEU A 127 4.22 -6.78 -4.18
CA LEU A 127 2.98 -6.32 -3.57
C LEU A 127 2.43 -5.14 -4.39
N ALA A 128 1.23 -5.33 -4.93
CA ALA A 128 0.54 -4.26 -5.66
C ALA A 128 -0.08 -3.27 -4.67
N LEU A 129 0.28 -2.00 -4.81
CA LEU A 129 -0.21 -0.89 -3.98
C LEU A 129 -0.80 0.20 -4.88
N SER A 130 -1.58 1.11 -4.31
CA SER A 130 -2.11 2.25 -5.04
C SER A 130 -0.97 3.18 -5.47
N PRO A 131 -1.07 3.89 -6.60
CA PRO A 131 -0.01 4.77 -7.10
C PRO A 131 0.37 5.91 -6.15
N HIS A 132 -0.39 6.15 -5.09
CA HIS A 132 -0.14 7.19 -4.09
C HIS A 132 0.35 6.63 -2.75
N ASP A 133 0.38 5.31 -2.58
CA ASP A 133 0.91 4.67 -1.38
C ASP A 133 2.43 4.79 -1.37
N GLN A 134 3.00 5.25 -0.27
CA GLN A 134 4.44 5.35 -0.08
C GLN A 134 4.93 4.16 0.75
N TRP A 135 6.15 3.71 0.49
CA TRP A 135 6.73 2.61 1.27
C TRP A 135 8.22 2.77 1.49
N TRP A 136 8.71 2.19 2.58
CA TRP A 136 10.13 2.06 2.89
C TRP A 136 10.46 0.67 3.38
N LEU A 137 11.61 0.18 2.95
CA LEU A 137 12.15 -1.13 3.30
C LEU A 137 13.25 -0.99 4.36
N GLU A 138 13.08 -1.73 5.44
CA GLU A 138 14.07 -1.97 6.49
C GLU A 138 14.48 -3.45 6.48
N LEU A 139 15.78 -3.72 6.35
CA LEU A 139 16.34 -5.08 6.44
C LEU A 139 16.99 -5.25 7.80
N GLN A 140 16.55 -6.22 8.60
CA GLN A 140 17.09 -6.41 9.97
C GLN A 140 18.44 -7.14 10.03
N ASN A 141 19.14 -7.29 8.90
CA ASN A 141 20.33 -8.14 8.78
C ASN A 141 21.64 -7.36 8.56
N ALA A 142 21.58 -6.03 8.58
CA ALA A 142 22.75 -5.17 8.54
C ALA A 142 22.47 -3.86 9.27
N SER A 143 23.51 -3.32 9.89
CA SER A 143 23.60 -2.04 10.60
C SER A 143 23.30 -0.79 9.74
N THR A 144 22.23 -0.79 8.97
CA THR A 144 21.83 0.28 8.05
C THR A 144 20.32 0.46 8.06
N SER A 145 19.90 1.60 8.57
CA SER A 145 18.56 2.18 8.39
C SER A 145 18.34 2.54 6.91
N ALA A 146 17.25 2.02 6.35
CA ALA A 146 16.73 2.16 4.97
C ALA A 146 17.59 1.54 3.85
N ALA A 147 17.09 0.46 3.23
CA ALA A 147 17.71 -0.10 2.03
C ALA A 147 17.04 0.39 0.73
N SER A 148 15.75 0.71 0.76
CA SER A 148 15.04 1.32 -0.38
C SER A 148 13.71 1.97 0.04
N SER A 149 13.19 2.86 -0.79
CA SER A 149 11.87 3.45 -0.65
C SER A 149 11.26 3.68 -2.03
N GLY A 150 9.93 3.79 -2.09
CA GLY A 150 9.23 4.03 -3.34
C GLY A 150 7.78 4.44 -3.14
N GLN A 151 7.08 4.56 -4.26
CA GLN A 151 5.66 4.86 -4.31
C GLN A 151 4.98 3.88 -5.27
N GLY A 152 3.76 3.47 -4.95
CA GLY A 152 3.07 2.42 -5.68
C GLY A 152 3.65 1.04 -5.40
N SER A 153 3.52 0.13 -6.36
CA SER A 153 3.83 -1.29 -6.18
C SER A 153 5.27 -1.55 -5.71
N ILE A 154 5.40 -2.52 -4.81
CA ILE A 154 6.68 -3.09 -4.38
C ILE A 154 7.03 -4.23 -5.35
N GLN A 155 8.25 -4.18 -5.88
CA GLN A 155 8.87 -5.26 -6.66
C GLN A 155 10.32 -5.37 -6.19
N HIS A 156 10.63 -6.38 -5.38
CA HIS A 156 11.96 -6.56 -4.80
C HIS A 156 12.47 -7.98 -5.05
N ALA A 157 13.64 -8.10 -5.66
CA ALA A 157 14.30 -9.38 -5.90
C ALA A 157 15.41 -9.61 -4.87
N PHE A 158 15.28 -10.65 -4.04
CA PHE A 158 16.28 -11.00 -3.02
C PHE A 158 17.31 -11.95 -3.61
N GLN A 159 18.47 -11.43 -4.02
CA GLN A 159 19.48 -12.19 -4.77
C GLN A 159 20.20 -13.24 -3.91
N LEU A 160 20.54 -14.39 -4.51
CA LEU A 160 21.27 -15.50 -3.86
C LEU A 160 22.68 -15.11 -3.38
N VAL A 161 23.34 -14.17 -4.06
CA VAL A 161 24.70 -13.69 -3.75
C VAL A 161 24.75 -12.63 -2.66
N ASP A 162 23.62 -12.20 -2.11
CA ASP A 162 23.60 -11.29 -0.97
C ASP A 162 23.57 -12.10 0.34
N PRO A 163 24.72 -12.24 1.05
CA PRO A 163 24.75 -12.92 2.35
C PRO A 163 23.90 -12.20 3.43
N LYS A 164 23.33 -11.02 3.13
CA LYS A 164 22.38 -10.30 3.99
C LYS A 164 20.91 -10.57 3.64
N ALA A 165 20.63 -11.34 2.59
CA ALA A 165 19.27 -11.65 2.13
C ALA A 165 18.65 -12.89 2.80
N VAL A 166 18.96 -13.12 4.08
CA VAL A 166 18.35 -14.17 4.92
C VAL A 166 17.98 -13.56 6.25
N GLY A 167 16.73 -13.72 6.68
CA GLY A 167 16.17 -13.06 7.87
C GLY A 167 14.87 -12.32 7.54
N THR A 168 14.56 -11.24 8.27
CA THR A 168 13.29 -10.52 8.11
C THR A 168 13.48 -9.19 7.38
N ALA A 169 12.78 -9.04 6.26
CA ALA A 169 12.56 -7.77 5.58
C ALA A 169 11.25 -7.14 6.08
N THR A 170 11.30 -5.88 6.49
CA THR A 170 10.14 -5.12 6.99
C THR A 170 9.83 -4.00 6.02
N TYR A 171 8.66 -4.07 5.39
CA TYR A 171 8.09 -2.97 4.64
C TYR A 171 7.16 -2.19 5.54
N ARG A 172 7.32 -0.88 5.54
CA ARG A 172 6.35 0.02 6.14
C ARG A 172 5.69 0.81 5.02
N ILE A 173 4.37 0.86 5.05
CA ILE A 173 3.54 1.37 3.96
C ILE A 173 2.63 2.44 4.53
N LEU A 174 2.67 3.61 3.93
CA LEU A 174 1.82 4.73 4.27
C LEU A 174 0.84 4.95 3.11
N PRO A 175 -0.43 4.52 3.26
CA PRO A 175 -1.39 4.60 2.18
C PRO A 175 -1.76 6.06 1.88
N GLY A 176 -1.98 6.34 0.60
CA GLY A 176 -2.19 7.68 0.09
C GLY A 176 -3.22 7.71 -1.03
N ASN A 177 -3.89 8.85 -1.22
CA ASN A 177 -4.69 9.14 -2.42
C ASN A 177 -4.22 10.42 -3.14
N GLY A 178 -3.00 10.88 -2.82
CA GLY A 178 -2.38 12.08 -3.38
C GLY A 178 -2.62 13.35 -2.57
N ILE A 179 -3.66 13.37 -1.72
CA ILE A 179 -3.97 14.50 -0.83
C ILE A 179 -3.98 14.04 0.62
N CYS A 180 -4.65 12.91 0.88
CA CYS A 180 -4.80 12.33 2.20
C CYS A 180 -3.86 11.17 2.41
N THR A 181 -3.44 11.04 3.66
CA THR A 181 -2.51 10.02 4.13
C THR A 181 -3.19 9.24 5.23
N GLY A 182 -3.11 7.91 5.16
CA GLY A 182 -3.68 7.01 6.16
C GLY A 182 -2.70 6.62 7.25
N GLU A 183 -3.07 5.57 7.98
CA GLU A 183 -2.23 4.99 9.04
C GLU A 183 -1.14 4.09 8.44
N GLU A 184 0.05 4.15 9.03
CA GLU A 184 1.17 3.30 8.64
C GLU A 184 0.86 1.82 8.91
N VAL A 185 1.12 0.96 7.92
CA VAL A 185 0.97 -0.48 8.02
C VAL A 185 2.33 -1.15 7.82
N VAL A 186 2.62 -2.13 8.67
CA VAL A 186 3.87 -2.88 8.63
C VAL A 186 3.64 -4.27 8.06
N VAL A 187 4.38 -4.61 7.01
CA VAL A 187 4.41 -5.93 6.36
C VAL A 187 5.78 -6.56 6.57
N ARG A 188 5.81 -7.83 6.97
CA ARG A 188 7.02 -8.61 7.23
C ARG A 188 7.16 -9.71 6.19
N VAL A 189 8.37 -9.86 5.68
CA VAL A 189 8.74 -10.92 4.75
C VAL A 189 9.90 -11.69 5.37
N GLU A 190 9.66 -12.93 5.74
CA GLU A 190 10.68 -13.88 6.16
C GLU A 190 11.35 -14.49 4.93
N ILE A 191 12.67 -14.38 4.85
CA ILE A 191 13.47 -14.88 3.75
C ILE A 191 14.24 -16.10 4.23
N ILE A 192 13.80 -17.28 3.80
CA ILE A 192 14.37 -18.57 4.19
C ILE A 192 15.59 -18.88 3.31
N PRO A 193 16.75 -19.25 3.88
CA PRO A 193 17.93 -19.55 3.08
C PRO A 193 17.68 -20.76 2.16
N VAL A 194 18.16 -20.69 0.92
CA VAL A 194 18.23 -21.86 0.04
C VAL A 194 19.56 -22.55 0.28
N ILE A 195 19.51 -23.75 0.85
CA ILE A 195 20.70 -24.56 1.07
C ILE A 195 20.94 -25.41 -0.18
N GLU A 196 22.08 -25.16 -0.82
CA GLU A 196 22.63 -25.99 -1.90
C GLU A 196 23.20 -27.28 -1.30
N LEU A 197 22.78 -28.43 -1.84
CA LEU A 197 23.28 -29.73 -1.40
C LEU A 197 24.43 -30.17 -2.30
N LYS A 198 25.57 -30.51 -1.70
CA LYS A 198 26.64 -31.20 -2.43
C LYS A 198 26.52 -32.68 -2.17
N ILE A 199 25.97 -33.41 -3.14
CA ILE A 199 25.77 -34.85 -3.06
C ILE A 199 26.96 -35.54 -3.73
N PRO A 200 27.85 -36.22 -2.98
CA PRO A 200 28.96 -36.96 -3.60
C PRO A 200 28.43 -38.10 -4.48
N GLU A 201 29.03 -38.30 -5.64
CA GLU A 201 28.68 -39.41 -6.53
C GLU A 201 29.37 -40.73 -6.14
N MET A 202 30.34 -40.69 -5.22
CA MET A 202 31.13 -41.84 -4.82
C MET A 202 31.57 -41.79 -3.35
N ILE A 203 31.63 -42.95 -2.71
CA ILE A 203 32.27 -43.19 -1.41
C ILE A 203 33.35 -44.28 -1.52
N THR A 204 34.41 -44.14 -0.71
CA THR A 204 35.53 -45.08 -0.63
C THR A 204 35.75 -45.54 0.81
N PRO A 205 34.90 -46.46 1.34
CA PRO A 205 34.97 -46.89 2.74
C PRO A 205 36.15 -47.83 3.00
N ASN A 206 37.38 -47.30 2.95
CA ASN A 206 38.65 -48.01 3.13
C ASN A 206 39.35 -47.68 4.47
N GLY A 207 38.81 -46.73 5.24
CA GLY A 207 39.31 -46.33 6.55
C GLY A 207 40.49 -45.36 6.50
N ASP A 208 40.76 -44.72 5.36
CA ASP A 208 41.81 -43.69 5.23
C ASP A 208 41.36 -42.30 5.71
N GLY A 209 40.09 -42.15 6.08
CA GLY A 209 39.47 -40.91 6.54
C GLY A 209 38.87 -40.05 5.43
N PHE A 210 39.01 -40.42 4.16
CA PHE A 210 38.54 -39.65 3.00
C PHE A 210 37.40 -40.38 2.27
N ASN A 211 36.24 -39.72 2.15
CA ASN A 211 35.04 -40.26 1.52
C ASN A 211 34.62 -41.64 2.08
N ASP A 212 35.01 -41.97 3.32
CA ASP A 212 34.64 -43.22 3.99
C ASP A 212 33.13 -43.33 4.25
N LYS A 213 32.45 -42.17 4.29
CA LYS A 213 31.03 -42.04 4.51
C LYS A 213 30.43 -41.12 3.47
N TRP A 214 29.16 -41.34 3.20
CA TRP A 214 28.38 -40.52 2.30
C TRP A 214 27.88 -39.28 3.06
N ASP A 215 28.77 -38.29 3.11
CA ASP A 215 28.51 -36.98 3.70
C ASP A 215 27.93 -36.04 2.63
N ILE A 216 26.68 -35.63 2.83
CA ILE A 216 25.98 -34.71 1.92
C ILE A 216 25.98 -33.33 2.57
N GLU A 217 26.87 -32.45 2.11
CA GLU A 217 27.00 -31.10 2.65
C GLU A 217 25.68 -30.31 2.47
N GLY A 218 25.23 -29.66 3.53
CA GLY A 218 23.98 -28.88 3.57
C GLY A 218 22.78 -29.66 4.10
N LEU A 219 22.85 -31.00 4.13
CA LEU A 219 21.76 -31.83 4.59
C LEU A 219 21.48 -31.68 6.10
N GLU A 220 22.47 -31.24 6.87
CA GLU A 220 22.37 -30.98 8.32
C GLU A 220 21.45 -29.81 8.68
N ARG A 221 21.10 -28.97 7.71
CA ARG A 221 20.20 -27.82 7.87
C ARG A 221 18.78 -28.09 7.36
N GLU A 222 18.50 -29.33 6.93
CA GLU A 222 17.24 -29.72 6.29
C GLU A 222 16.49 -30.77 7.12
N GLN A 223 15.16 -30.81 6.98
CA GLN A 223 14.35 -31.94 7.46
C GLN A 223 14.20 -32.95 6.33
N PHE A 224 14.76 -34.15 6.51
CA PHE A 224 14.87 -35.12 5.42
C PHE A 224 14.60 -36.58 5.81
N LEU A 225 14.46 -37.41 4.77
CA LEU A 225 14.56 -38.86 4.81
C LEU A 225 15.48 -39.30 3.66
N LEU A 226 16.62 -39.88 4.01
CA LEU A 226 17.57 -40.47 3.07
C LEU A 226 17.42 -41.98 3.08
N GLN A 227 17.24 -42.58 1.90
CA GLN A 227 17.15 -44.02 1.72
C GLN A 227 18.11 -44.47 0.62
N VAL A 228 18.84 -45.56 0.86
CA VAL A 228 19.74 -46.16 -0.13
C VAL A 228 19.30 -47.59 -0.40
N TYR A 229 19.33 -47.98 -1.67
CA TYR A 229 18.86 -49.25 -2.20
C TYR A 229 19.95 -49.94 -3.00
N ASN A 230 20.01 -51.27 -2.90
CA ASN A 230 20.89 -52.07 -3.76
C ASN A 230 20.29 -52.28 -5.16
N GLN A 231 21.01 -53.01 -6.01
CA GLN A 231 20.61 -53.27 -7.40
C GLN A 231 19.31 -54.07 -7.54
N GLN A 232 18.91 -54.81 -6.51
CA GLN A 232 17.65 -55.57 -6.47
C GLN A 232 16.48 -54.74 -5.90
N GLY A 233 16.70 -53.46 -5.57
CA GLY A 233 15.69 -52.58 -4.99
C GLY A 233 15.45 -52.77 -3.49
N ALA A 234 16.30 -53.54 -2.80
CA ALA A 234 16.21 -53.69 -1.36
C ALA A 234 16.88 -52.52 -0.64
N LYS A 235 16.20 -51.93 0.36
CA LYS A 235 16.74 -50.83 1.17
C LYS A 235 17.88 -51.33 2.06
N VAL A 236 19.06 -50.74 1.89
CA VAL A 236 20.29 -51.07 2.64
C VAL A 236 20.65 -50.01 3.68
N PHE A 237 20.08 -48.80 3.56
CA PHE A 237 20.30 -47.72 4.51
C PHE A 237 19.07 -46.81 4.60
N GLU A 238 18.87 -46.23 5.78
CA GLU A 238 17.91 -45.17 6.02
C GLU A 238 18.41 -44.24 7.12
N SER A 239 18.24 -42.93 6.93
CA SER A 239 18.51 -41.94 7.97
C SER A 239 17.61 -40.70 7.85
N ARG A 240 17.30 -40.10 8.99
CA ARG A 240 16.72 -38.76 9.14
C ARG A 240 17.66 -37.82 9.90
N ASP A 241 18.88 -38.27 10.16
CA ASP A 241 19.89 -37.60 10.96
C ASP A 241 21.15 -37.44 10.11
N ALA A 242 21.56 -36.20 9.85
CA ALA A 242 22.73 -35.91 9.03
C ALA A 242 24.04 -36.38 9.69
N GLY A 243 24.08 -36.55 11.02
CA GLY A 243 25.20 -37.15 11.73
C GLY A 243 25.31 -38.67 11.50
N ARG A 244 24.25 -39.30 11.01
CA ARG A 244 24.23 -40.72 10.65
C ARG A 244 24.31 -40.85 9.13
N GLN A 245 25.55 -40.85 8.64
CA GLN A 245 25.90 -41.00 7.22
C GLN A 245 26.04 -42.48 6.84
N TRP A 246 25.84 -42.81 5.56
CA TRP A 246 26.02 -44.17 5.06
C TRP A 246 27.50 -44.45 4.79
N ASP A 247 28.07 -45.45 5.45
CA ASP A 247 29.48 -45.86 5.32
C ASP A 247 29.66 -47.08 4.41
N GLY A 248 28.61 -47.49 3.70
CA GLY A 248 28.63 -48.69 2.88
C GLY A 248 28.58 -50.01 3.65
N GLY A 249 28.73 -50.03 4.98
CA GLY A 249 28.67 -51.24 5.82
C GLY A 249 29.31 -52.48 5.20
N ARG A 250 28.52 -53.55 5.06
CA ARG A 250 28.91 -54.82 4.39
C ARG A 250 28.47 -54.90 2.92
N ALA A 251 28.05 -53.79 2.35
CA ALA A 251 27.57 -53.74 0.97
C ALA A 251 28.76 -53.92 0.00
N ALA A 252 28.59 -54.76 -1.02
CA ALA A 252 29.63 -55.03 -2.01
C ALA A 252 29.90 -53.81 -2.89
N ASP A 253 31.09 -53.77 -3.49
CA ASP A 253 31.47 -52.74 -4.46
C ASP A 253 30.48 -52.69 -5.63
N GLY A 254 30.05 -51.48 -5.98
CA GLY A 254 29.03 -51.28 -7.01
C GLY A 254 28.20 -50.02 -6.84
N VAL A 255 27.23 -49.88 -7.75
CA VAL A 255 26.31 -48.73 -7.80
C VAL A 255 25.08 -49.00 -6.94
N TYR A 256 24.74 -48.03 -6.09
CA TYR A 256 23.55 -48.03 -5.25
C TYR A 256 22.66 -46.85 -5.64
N TRP A 257 21.34 -47.03 -5.48
CA TRP A 257 20.35 -46.01 -5.79
C TRP A 257 19.89 -45.33 -4.52
N TYR A 258 19.64 -44.03 -4.57
CA TYR A 258 19.11 -43.31 -3.42
C TYR A 258 17.81 -42.57 -3.74
N LEU A 259 17.01 -42.41 -2.69
CA LEU A 259 15.87 -41.51 -2.62
C LEU A 259 16.10 -40.57 -1.44
N LEU A 260 16.15 -39.27 -1.72
CA LEU A 260 16.28 -38.22 -0.73
C LEU A 260 15.01 -37.36 -0.77
N GLU A 261 14.23 -37.46 0.30
CA GLU A 261 13.03 -36.66 0.49
C GLU A 261 13.34 -35.53 1.47
N ILE A 262 13.17 -34.28 1.02
CA ILE A 262 13.34 -33.09 1.85
C ILE A 262 12.00 -32.39 1.94
N GLN A 263 11.61 -31.95 3.13
CA GLN A 263 10.33 -31.30 3.34
C GLN A 263 10.18 -30.06 2.42
N GLY A 264 9.11 -30.04 1.62
CA GLY A 264 8.83 -28.94 0.71
C GLY A 264 9.66 -28.92 -0.58
N ARG A 265 10.42 -29.98 -0.90
CA ARG A 265 11.13 -30.14 -2.18
C ARG A 265 10.65 -31.40 -2.92
N PRO A 266 10.71 -31.44 -4.27
CA PRO A 266 10.55 -32.68 -5.02
C PRO A 266 11.58 -33.73 -4.57
N PRO A 267 11.24 -35.03 -4.53
CA PRO A 267 12.19 -36.07 -4.15
C PRO A 267 13.39 -36.12 -5.11
N ILE A 268 14.59 -36.12 -4.56
CA ILE A 268 15.85 -36.24 -5.32
C ILE A 268 16.18 -37.73 -5.44
N LYS A 269 16.46 -38.17 -6.66
CA LYS A 269 16.85 -39.55 -6.96
C LYS A 269 18.16 -39.55 -7.71
N GLY A 270 19.02 -40.51 -7.41
CA GLY A 270 20.29 -40.66 -8.10
C GLY A 270 20.99 -41.95 -7.73
N ALA A 271 22.26 -42.01 -8.11
CA ALA A 271 23.12 -43.13 -7.80
C ALA A 271 24.35 -42.66 -7.02
N VAL A 272 24.87 -43.55 -6.17
CA VAL A 272 26.15 -43.38 -5.48
C VAL A 272 26.98 -44.63 -5.74
N LEU A 273 28.22 -44.44 -6.17
CA LEU A 273 29.20 -45.50 -6.33
C LEU A 273 29.86 -45.79 -4.99
N LEU A 274 29.93 -47.07 -4.62
CA LEU A 274 30.71 -47.52 -3.47
C LEU A 274 31.85 -48.39 -4.00
N GLN A 275 33.08 -48.02 -3.64
CA GLN A 275 34.30 -48.67 -4.11
C GLN A 275 35.37 -48.67 -3.02
N ARG A 276 35.75 -49.83 -2.48
CA ARG A 276 36.71 -49.93 -1.36
C ARG A 276 38.16 -49.83 -1.79
N GLU A 277 38.46 -50.28 -2.99
CA GLU A 277 39.81 -50.23 -3.55
C GLU A 277 39.76 -49.55 -4.91
N ARG A 278 40.58 -48.51 -5.07
CA ARG A 278 40.87 -48.00 -6.42
C ARG A 278 41.76 -49.04 -7.11
N PRO A 279 41.39 -49.53 -8.32
CA PRO A 279 42.31 -50.31 -9.14
C PRO A 279 43.54 -49.50 -9.54
#